data_AF-A0AAU9N2G5-F1
#
_entry.id   AF-A0AAU9N2G5-F1
#
_cell.length_a   1.000
_cell.length_b   1.000
_cell.length_c   1.000
_cell.angle_alpha   90.00
_cell.angle_beta   90.00
_cell.angle_gamma   90.00
#
_symmetry.space_group_name_H-M   'P 1'
#
loop_
_entity.id
_entity.type
_entity.pdbx_description
1 polymer ?
#
loop_
_entity_poly.entity_id
_entity_poly.type
_entity_poly.pdbx_seq_one_letter_code
_entity_poly.pdbx_strand_id
1 'polypeptide(L)'
;MWSALALYVPTMSGDSIKDSNDKPFSFTNICTYVPITLDLEELNYDIWRELFQACCVGFGVNTHLKDASPTIPYEEWLKLDSLVKLWIFGSIHKSLVQMVVKLGMTTHDLWKSLENLFRDNKDVRAMQLDHDLRSIEIDDLYVSDYYYKIKVLSYLLSNIDQAVPEKNLVMYMVNGFGDKFDQVASIIRHQNPIPKFLQARSMLLLEETRLVRSRSFCCNAPFLVRI
;
A
#
# COMPACT_ATOMS: atom_id res chain seq x y z
N MET A 1 0.26 61.45 67.09
CA MET A 1 0.13 62.90 66.83
C MET A 1 0.61 63.15 65.41
N TRP A 2 -0.28 63.62 64.52
CA TRP A 2 -0.03 64.15 63.17
C TRP A 2 0.53 63.15 62.13
N SER A 3 0.13 63.09 60.86
CA SER A 3 -1.00 63.61 60.08
C SER A 3 -0.81 63.09 58.63
N ALA A 4 -1.91 63.03 57.90
CA ALA A 4 -2.08 62.57 56.52
C ALA A 4 -1.09 63.11 55.47
N LEU A 5 -0.85 62.30 54.43
CA LEU A 5 -0.86 62.75 53.03
C LEU A 5 -1.64 61.75 52.20
N ALA A 6 -2.70 62.26 51.56
CA ALA A 6 -3.60 61.54 50.68
C ALA A 6 -3.25 61.83 49.20
N LEU A 7 -3.73 60.92 48.34
CA LEU A 7 -4.06 61.10 46.92
C LEU A 7 -2.94 61.02 45.86
N TYR A 8 -2.85 59.86 45.21
CA TYR A 8 -3.06 59.78 43.75
C TYR A 8 -3.49 58.34 43.37
N VAL A 9 -4.76 58.17 42.98
CA VAL A 9 -5.25 56.95 42.32
C VAL A 9 -5.52 57.33 40.87
N PRO A 10 -4.78 56.80 39.89
CA PRO A 10 -5.24 56.81 38.52
C PRO A 10 -6.12 55.57 38.30
N THR A 11 -7.41 55.82 38.12
CA THR A 11 -8.36 54.88 37.52
C THR A 11 -8.01 54.71 36.03
N MET A 12 -7.63 53.49 35.65
CA MET A 12 -7.69 52.99 34.27
C MET A 12 -8.40 51.64 34.38
N SER A 13 -9.73 51.65 34.26
CA SER A 13 -10.45 51.26 33.03
C SER A 13 -9.94 49.91 32.52
N GLY A 14 -10.79 48.90 32.70
CA GLY A 14 -10.48 47.51 32.40
C GLY A 14 -10.01 47.31 30.97
N ASP A 15 -8.82 46.75 30.84
CA ASP A 15 -8.46 45.97 29.67
C ASP A 15 -8.64 44.50 30.01
N SER A 16 -9.55 43.91 29.25
CA SER A 16 -9.84 42.49 29.17
C SER A 16 -8.57 41.64 29.24
N ILE A 17 -8.52 40.74 30.22
CA ILE A 17 -7.73 39.52 30.14
C ILE A 17 -8.18 38.84 28.84
N LYS A 18 -7.39 38.96 27.78
CA LYS A 18 -7.54 38.09 26.62
C LYS A 18 -7.13 36.71 27.10
N ASP A 19 -8.13 35.90 27.44
CA ASP A 19 -7.96 34.46 27.52
C ASP A 19 -7.32 34.02 26.21
N SER A 20 -6.02 33.76 26.23
CA SER A 20 -5.33 32.99 25.22
C SER A 20 -5.90 31.59 25.31
N ASN A 21 -7.04 31.39 24.64
CA ASN A 21 -7.58 30.09 24.29
C ASN A 21 -6.62 29.47 23.26
N ASP A 22 -5.40 29.16 23.70
CA ASP A 22 -4.55 28.15 23.09
C ASP A 22 -5.28 26.83 23.30
N LYS A 23 -6.27 26.58 22.44
CA LYS A 23 -6.81 25.24 22.29
C LYS A 23 -5.61 24.37 21.97
N PRO A 24 -5.26 23.37 22.80
CA PRO A 24 -4.28 22.38 22.39
C PRO A 24 -4.82 21.83 21.08
N PHE A 25 -4.02 21.92 20.00
CA PHE A 25 -4.39 21.44 18.68
C PHE A 25 -5.07 20.08 18.89
N SER A 26 -6.38 20.03 18.64
CA SER A 26 -7.07 18.76 18.53
C SER A 26 -6.30 18.05 17.44
N PHE A 27 -5.47 17.07 17.80
CA PHE A 27 -4.72 16.27 16.84
C PHE A 27 -5.77 15.55 16.01
N THR A 28 -6.23 16.20 14.93
CA THR A 28 -7.15 15.62 13.99
C THR A 28 -6.38 14.47 13.39
N ASN A 29 -6.72 13.26 13.82
CA ASN A 29 -6.06 12.06 13.36
C ASN A 29 -6.52 11.80 11.93
N ILE A 30 -5.83 12.46 10.98
CA ILE A 30 -6.13 12.36 9.55
C ILE A 30 -5.92 10.93 9.03
N CYS A 31 -5.24 10.06 9.78
CA CYS A 31 -5.21 8.63 9.47
C CYS A 31 -6.62 8.01 9.41
N THR A 32 -7.65 8.65 9.97
CA THR A 32 -9.05 8.22 9.79
C THR A 32 -9.54 8.45 8.34
N TYR A 33 -8.97 9.41 7.62
CA TYR A 33 -9.36 9.81 6.26
C TYR A 33 -8.46 9.23 5.17
N VAL A 34 -7.27 8.74 5.51
CA VAL A 34 -6.39 7.98 4.60
C VAL A 34 -6.40 6.51 5.05
N PRO A 35 -7.35 5.68 4.57
CA PRO A 35 -7.57 4.32 5.06
C PRO A 35 -6.50 3.32 4.60
N ILE A 36 -5.44 3.78 3.93
CA ILE A 36 -4.37 2.94 3.41
C ILE A 36 -3.02 3.39 3.96
N THR A 37 -2.21 2.41 4.33
CA THR A 37 -0.81 2.62 4.69
C THR A 37 0.02 2.46 3.42
N LEU A 38 0.79 3.49 3.05
CA LEU A 38 1.72 3.41 1.91
C LEU A 38 2.74 2.31 2.18
N ASP A 39 2.89 1.39 1.22
CA ASP A 39 3.80 0.27 1.33
C ASP A 39 4.55 0.04 0.01
N LEU A 40 5.84 -0.29 0.11
CA LEU A 40 6.60 -0.67 -1.06
C LEU A 40 6.05 -1.94 -1.67
N GLU A 41 5.74 -2.96 -0.88
CA GLU A 41 5.30 -4.29 -1.35
C GLU A 41 3.93 -4.24 -2.03
N GLU A 42 3.00 -3.44 -1.50
CA GLU A 42 1.63 -3.28 -2.05
C GLU A 42 1.56 -2.39 -3.30
N LEU A 43 2.60 -1.60 -3.60
CA LEU A 43 2.65 -0.68 -4.75
C LEU A 43 1.48 0.31 -4.80
N ASN A 44 0.93 0.68 -3.65
CA ASN A 44 -0.27 1.49 -3.53
C ASN A 44 -0.01 3.01 -3.56
N TYR A 45 1.13 3.45 -4.11
CA TYR A 45 1.56 4.85 -4.09
C TYR A 45 0.58 5.80 -4.77
N ASP A 46 0.12 5.46 -5.98
CA ASP A 46 -0.74 6.37 -6.75
C ASP A 46 -2.08 6.61 -6.01
N ILE A 47 -2.67 5.56 -5.43
CA ILE A 47 -3.90 5.67 -4.63
C ILE A 47 -3.65 6.45 -3.33
N TRP A 48 -2.57 6.13 -2.61
CA TRP A 48 -2.21 6.81 -1.35
C TRP A 48 -1.97 8.30 -1.58
N ARG A 49 -1.24 8.63 -2.65
CA ARG A 49 -0.93 9.99 -3.05
C ARG A 49 -2.20 10.80 -3.31
N GLU A 50 -3.15 10.25 -4.07
CA GLU A 50 -4.42 10.92 -4.36
C GLU A 50 -5.24 11.16 -3.09
N LEU A 51 -5.38 10.15 -2.22
CA LEU A 51 -6.13 10.28 -0.95
C LEU A 51 -5.47 11.29 0.00
N PHE A 52 -4.15 11.23 0.14
CA PHE A 52 -3.39 12.12 1.01
C PHE A 52 -3.46 13.57 0.52
N GLN A 53 -3.30 13.78 -0.79
CA GLN A 53 -3.39 15.10 -1.40
C GLN A 53 -4.81 15.68 -1.26
N ALA A 54 -5.85 14.87 -1.46
CA ALA A 54 -7.24 15.28 -1.25
C ALA A 54 -7.49 15.73 0.19
N CYS A 55 -6.94 15.00 1.18
CA CYS A 55 -6.99 15.43 2.58
C CYS A 55 -6.30 16.79 2.76
N CYS A 56 -5.07 16.96 2.28
CA CYS A 56 -4.34 18.22 2.42
C CYS A 56 -5.06 19.41 1.78
N VAL A 57 -5.77 19.20 0.66
CA VAL A 57 -6.63 20.22 0.04
C VAL A 57 -7.81 20.56 0.95
N GLY A 58 -8.50 19.55 1.49
CA GLY A 58 -9.64 19.77 2.41
C GLY A 58 -9.28 20.54 3.68
N PHE A 59 -8.05 20.38 4.17
CA PHE A 59 -7.54 21.11 5.35
C PHE A 59 -6.78 22.41 5.02
N GLY A 60 -6.65 22.77 3.74
CA GLY A 60 -5.99 24.02 3.33
C GLY A 60 -4.46 24.03 3.48
N VAL A 61 -3.81 22.87 3.61
CA VAL A 61 -2.35 22.74 3.84
C VAL A 61 -1.59 22.15 2.64
N ASN A 62 -2.25 22.03 1.48
CA ASN A 62 -1.67 21.49 0.25
C ASN A 62 -0.41 22.23 -0.24
N THR A 63 -0.20 23.49 0.19
CA THR A 63 1.01 24.26 -0.12
C THR A 63 2.28 23.58 0.40
N HIS A 64 2.22 22.93 1.57
CA HIS A 64 3.35 22.22 2.17
C HIS A 64 3.81 21.00 1.38
N LEU A 65 2.98 20.47 0.46
CA LEU A 65 3.36 19.38 -0.45
C LEU A 65 4.05 19.89 -1.72
N LYS A 66 3.84 21.17 -2.07
CA LYS A 66 4.25 21.76 -3.35
C LYS A 66 5.48 22.63 -3.25
N ASP A 67 5.65 23.32 -2.12
CA ASP A 67 6.73 24.26 -1.90
C ASP A 67 7.14 24.22 -0.41
N ALA A 68 8.42 24.46 -0.15
CA ALA A 68 8.97 24.62 1.19
C ALA A 68 8.87 26.07 1.69
N SER A 69 8.36 27.00 0.87
CA SER A 69 8.35 28.43 1.17
C SER A 69 7.19 28.84 2.09
N PRO A 70 7.45 29.59 3.17
CA PRO A 70 6.41 30.05 4.07
C PRO A 70 5.55 31.14 3.42
N THR A 71 4.26 30.85 3.27
CA THR A 71 3.23 31.81 2.83
C THR A 71 2.55 32.54 3.99
N ILE A 72 2.84 32.11 5.22
CA ILE A 72 2.34 32.62 6.50
C ILE A 72 3.54 32.87 7.44
N PRO A 73 3.37 33.51 8.62
CA PRO A 73 4.46 33.69 9.57
C PRO A 73 5.21 32.38 9.86
N TYR A 74 6.54 32.44 9.92
CA TYR A 74 7.40 31.26 9.96
C TYR A 74 7.04 30.27 11.09
N GLU A 75 6.75 30.76 12.29
CA GLU A 75 6.36 29.94 13.44
C GLU A 75 5.06 29.17 13.20
N GLU A 76 4.08 29.79 12.55
CA GLU A 76 2.81 29.14 12.21
C GLU A 76 2.99 28.13 11.08
N TRP A 77 3.78 28.51 10.06
CA TRP A 77 4.15 27.62 8.97
C TRP A 77 4.87 26.37 9.49
N LEU A 78 5.81 26.52 10.42
CA LEU A 78 6.57 25.41 10.99
C LEU A 78 5.69 24.43 11.79
N LYS A 79 4.66 24.95 12.47
CA LYS A 79 3.67 24.12 13.16
C LYS A 79 2.84 23.29 12.17
N LEU A 80 2.37 23.91 11.08
CA LEU A 80 1.62 23.20 10.03
C LEU A 80 2.50 22.19 9.29
N ASP A 81 3.75 22.56 8.97
CA ASP A 81 4.73 21.64 8.36
C ASP A 81 4.97 20.42 9.25
N SER A 82 5.15 20.63 10.56
CA SER A 82 5.32 19.53 11.51
C SER A 82 4.08 18.65 11.62
N LEU A 83 2.88 19.24 11.53
CA LEU A 83 1.63 18.50 11.55
C LEU A 83 1.47 17.61 10.31
N VAL A 84 1.75 18.13 9.11
CA VAL A 84 1.65 17.34 7.87
C VAL A 84 2.70 16.23 7.85
N LYS A 85 3.92 16.47 8.36
CA LYS A 85 4.92 15.40 8.55
C LYS A 85 4.40 14.26 9.43
N LEU A 86 3.74 14.57 10.55
CA LEU A 86 3.15 13.56 11.41
C LEU A 86 2.06 12.75 10.70
N TRP A 87 1.26 13.38 9.83
CA TRP A 87 0.28 12.67 9.00
C TRP A 87 0.93 11.74 7.97
N ILE A 88 2.04 12.18 7.35
CA ILE A 88 2.81 11.31 6.46
C ILE A 88 3.32 10.11 7.27
N PHE A 89 3.97 10.32 8.42
CA PHE A 89 4.47 9.22 9.25
C PHE A 89 3.37 8.26 9.72
N GLY A 90 2.18 8.77 10.02
CA GLY A 90 1.03 7.96 10.41
C GLY A 90 0.36 7.20 9.26
N SER A 91 0.74 7.45 8.01
CA SER A 91 0.13 6.86 6.82
C SER A 91 1.10 6.09 5.93
N ILE A 92 2.36 5.92 6.36
CA ILE A 92 3.36 5.13 5.65
C ILE A 92 3.88 3.97 6.51
N HIS A 93 4.27 2.87 5.87
CA HIS A 93 4.83 1.72 6.57
C HIS A 93 6.19 2.07 7.21
N LYS A 94 6.53 1.40 8.32
CA LYS A 94 7.76 1.69 9.10
C LYS A 94 9.04 1.56 8.28
N SER A 95 9.08 0.63 7.31
CA SER A 95 10.21 0.46 6.40
C SER A 95 10.46 1.70 5.55
N LEU A 96 9.40 2.39 5.11
CA LEU A 96 9.50 3.64 4.35
C LEU A 96 10.05 4.77 5.21
N VAL A 97 9.60 4.91 6.46
CA VAL A 97 10.12 5.92 7.40
C VAL A 97 11.65 5.83 7.48
N GLN A 98 12.19 4.62 7.63
CA GLN A 98 13.63 4.40 7.73
C GLN A 98 14.39 4.73 6.44
N MET A 99 13.72 4.64 5.29
CA MET A 99 14.32 4.86 3.99
C MET A 99 14.34 6.32 3.57
N VAL A 100 13.29 7.09 3.86
CA VAL A 100 13.13 8.46 3.34
C VAL A 100 13.40 9.57 4.35
N VAL A 101 13.37 9.30 5.66
CA VAL A 101 13.47 10.35 6.68
C VAL A 101 14.92 10.74 6.95
N LYS A 102 15.19 12.04 6.90
CA LYS A 102 16.45 12.69 7.28
C LYS A 102 16.18 13.84 8.25
N LEU A 103 17.18 14.21 9.04
CA LEU A 103 17.06 15.30 10.00
C LEU A 103 16.79 16.64 9.31
N GLY A 104 15.84 17.41 9.83
CA GLY A 104 15.55 18.77 9.34
C GLY A 104 14.73 18.85 8.05
N MET A 105 14.21 17.74 7.54
CA MET A 105 13.37 17.75 6.33
C MET A 105 12.07 18.51 6.54
N THR A 106 11.68 19.28 5.52
CA THR A 106 10.32 19.83 5.40
C THR A 106 9.35 18.75 4.93
N THR A 107 8.05 19.02 5.03
CA THR A 107 7.01 18.18 4.43
C THR A 107 7.24 18.00 2.93
N HIS A 108 7.60 19.08 2.23
CA HIS A 108 7.87 19.06 0.81
C HIS A 108 9.03 18.11 0.46
N ASP A 109 10.13 18.16 1.21
CA ASP A 109 11.28 17.28 0.99
C ASP A 109 10.92 15.81 1.21
N LEU A 110 10.11 15.55 2.25
CA LEU A 110 9.64 14.20 2.58
C LEU A 110 8.72 13.65 1.48
N TRP A 111 7.76 14.48 1.04
CA TRP A 111 6.85 14.17 -0.05
C TRP A 111 7.61 13.87 -1.35
N LYS A 112 8.61 14.69 -1.70
CA LYS A 112 9.45 14.46 -2.88
C LYS A 112 10.32 13.22 -2.78
N SER A 113 10.83 12.90 -1.60
CA SER A 113 11.63 11.70 -1.38
C SER A 113 10.79 10.43 -1.57
N LEU A 114 9.53 10.42 -1.08
CA LEU A 114 8.58 9.35 -1.36
C LEU A 114 8.25 9.29 -2.85
N GLU A 115 7.93 10.42 -3.48
CA GLU A 115 7.62 10.47 -4.91
C GLU A 115 8.73 9.88 -5.78
N ASN A 116 9.98 10.27 -5.54
CA ASN A 116 11.13 9.74 -6.28
C ASN A 116 11.32 8.24 -6.05
N LEU A 117 11.21 7.78 -4.80
CA LEU A 117 11.37 6.36 -4.46
C LEU A 117 10.43 5.44 -5.26
N PHE A 118 9.17 5.85 -5.41
CA PHE A 118 8.16 5.07 -6.12
C PHE A 118 8.20 5.30 -7.64
N ARG A 119 8.57 6.50 -8.12
CA ARG A 119 8.61 6.82 -9.55
C ARG A 119 9.87 6.32 -10.25
N ASP A 120 11.04 6.50 -9.65
CA ASP A 120 12.33 6.14 -10.28
C ASP A 120 12.43 4.64 -10.54
N ASN A 121 11.71 3.83 -9.76
CA ASN A 121 11.73 2.38 -9.86
C ASN A 121 10.50 1.77 -10.55
N LYS A 122 9.53 2.57 -11.00
CA LYS A 122 8.23 2.06 -11.50
C LYS A 122 8.41 1.10 -12.67
N ASP A 123 9.21 1.46 -13.68
CA ASP A 123 9.42 0.63 -14.88
C ASP A 123 10.24 -0.62 -14.60
N VAL A 124 11.31 -0.50 -13.82
CA VAL A 124 12.14 -1.64 -13.40
C VAL A 124 11.30 -2.64 -12.61
N ARG A 125 10.43 -2.15 -11.73
CA ARG A 125 9.55 -2.98 -10.93
C ARG A 125 8.45 -3.64 -11.76
N ALA A 126 7.90 -2.93 -12.75
CA ALA A 126 6.99 -3.51 -13.71
C ALA A 126 7.64 -4.67 -14.48
N MET A 127 8.87 -4.48 -14.96
CA MET A 127 9.61 -5.53 -15.65
C MET A 127 9.87 -6.76 -14.76
N GLN A 128 10.25 -6.54 -13.50
CA GLN A 128 10.46 -7.65 -12.55
C GLN A 128 9.16 -8.42 -12.29
N LEU A 129 8.05 -7.72 -12.01
CA LEU A 129 6.76 -8.37 -11.74
C LEU A 129 6.20 -9.10 -12.96
N ASP A 130 6.36 -8.54 -14.16
CA ASP A 130 5.97 -9.21 -15.41
C ASP A 130 6.83 -10.45 -15.66
N HIS A 131 8.13 -10.38 -15.39
CA HIS A 131 9.00 -11.55 -15.43
C HIS A 131 8.54 -12.62 -14.44
N ASP A 132 8.40 -12.27 -13.16
CA ASP A 132 7.98 -13.18 -12.09
C ASP A 132 6.62 -13.83 -12.40
N LEU A 133 5.69 -13.07 -12.99
CA LEU A 133 4.38 -13.57 -13.41
C LEU A 133 4.47 -14.57 -14.57
N ARG A 134 5.37 -14.34 -15.53
CA ARG A 134 5.52 -15.20 -16.71
C ARG A 134 6.34 -16.46 -16.43
N SER A 135 7.23 -16.40 -15.45
CA SER A 135 8.10 -17.51 -15.06
C SER A 135 7.60 -18.27 -13.84
N ILE A 136 6.37 -18.00 -13.38
CA ILE A 136 5.83 -18.69 -12.21
C ILE A 136 5.53 -20.15 -12.54
N GLU A 137 6.04 -21.06 -11.72
CA GLU A 137 5.80 -22.50 -11.84
C GLU A 137 5.06 -23.01 -10.60
N ILE A 138 4.22 -24.03 -10.79
CA ILE A 138 3.45 -24.62 -9.69
C ILE A 138 4.33 -25.47 -8.77
N ASP A 139 5.35 -26.15 -9.30
CA ASP A 139 6.28 -27.02 -8.57
C ASP A 139 5.59 -27.86 -7.48
N ASP A 140 6.04 -27.73 -6.23
CA ASP A 140 5.50 -28.40 -5.05
C ASP A 140 4.43 -27.58 -4.31
N LEU A 141 4.00 -26.43 -4.86
CA LEU A 141 2.95 -25.62 -4.27
C LEU A 141 1.58 -26.29 -4.40
N TYR A 142 0.71 -26.03 -3.42
CA TYR A 142 -0.71 -26.30 -3.57
C TYR A 142 -1.32 -25.39 -4.64
N VAL A 143 -2.34 -25.87 -5.34
CA VAL A 143 -3.07 -25.08 -6.35
C VAL A 143 -3.59 -23.76 -5.79
N SER A 144 -3.98 -23.72 -4.51
CA SER A 144 -4.42 -22.49 -3.83
C SER A 144 -3.32 -21.43 -3.75
N ASP A 145 -2.10 -21.84 -3.42
CA ASP A 145 -0.97 -20.94 -3.19
C ASP A 145 -0.43 -20.43 -4.51
N TYR A 146 -0.35 -21.31 -5.51
CA TYR A 146 0.00 -20.95 -6.88
C TYR A 146 -1.00 -19.94 -7.47
N TYR A 147 -2.30 -20.21 -7.34
CA TYR A 147 -3.35 -19.27 -7.77
C TYR A 147 -3.23 -17.92 -7.06
N TYR A 148 -3.00 -17.93 -5.74
CA TYR A 148 -2.85 -16.71 -4.96
C TYR A 148 -1.64 -15.88 -5.41
N LYS A 149 -0.48 -16.52 -5.64
CA LYS A 149 0.72 -15.82 -6.15
C LYS A 149 0.47 -15.12 -7.49
N ILE A 150 -0.13 -15.81 -8.46
CA ILE A 150 -0.49 -15.20 -9.76
C ILE A 150 -1.42 -13.99 -9.55
N LYS A 151 -2.42 -14.14 -8.67
CA LYS A 151 -3.38 -13.07 -8.38
C LYS A 151 -2.70 -11.86 -7.76
N VAL A 152 -1.78 -12.07 -6.82
CA VAL A 152 -1.00 -10.99 -6.19
C VAL A 152 -0.14 -10.28 -7.23
N LEU A 153 0.63 -11.01 -8.03
CA LEU A 153 1.48 -10.40 -9.08
C LEU A 153 0.65 -9.58 -10.09
N SER A 154 -0.48 -10.13 -10.54
CA SER A 154 -1.41 -9.40 -11.42
C SER A 154 -1.99 -8.15 -10.76
N TYR A 155 -2.28 -8.21 -9.46
CA TYR A 155 -2.80 -7.07 -8.70
C TYR A 155 -1.73 -5.97 -8.55
N LEU A 156 -0.50 -6.36 -8.21
CA LEU A 156 0.63 -5.45 -8.12
C LEU A 156 0.94 -4.75 -9.45
N LEU A 157 0.89 -5.48 -10.56
CA LEU A 157 1.00 -4.90 -11.91
C LEU A 157 -0.13 -3.91 -12.20
N SER A 158 -1.35 -4.17 -11.75
CA SER A 158 -2.46 -3.24 -11.92
C SER A 158 -2.28 -1.94 -11.13
N ASN A 159 -1.65 -2.00 -9.95
CA ASN A 159 -1.38 -0.81 -9.13
C ASN A 159 -0.35 0.14 -9.75
N ILE A 160 0.43 -0.32 -10.73
CA ILE A 160 1.42 0.47 -11.48
C ILE A 160 1.04 0.68 -12.94
N ASP A 161 -0.26 0.61 -13.26
CA ASP A 161 -0.84 0.84 -14.60
C ASP A 161 -0.45 -0.19 -15.67
N GLN A 162 0.02 -1.38 -15.27
CA GLN A 162 0.43 -2.47 -16.15
C GLN A 162 -0.53 -3.66 -16.06
N ALA A 163 -1.84 -3.37 -16.04
CA ALA A 163 -2.86 -4.40 -15.85
C ALA A 163 -2.81 -5.50 -16.92
N VAL A 164 -2.77 -6.76 -16.47
CA VAL A 164 -2.66 -7.93 -17.34
C VAL A 164 -4.05 -8.43 -17.76
N PRO A 165 -4.32 -8.61 -19.07
CA PRO A 165 -5.59 -9.17 -19.53
C PRO A 165 -5.85 -10.58 -18.97
N GLU A 166 -7.09 -10.89 -18.61
CA GLU A 166 -7.45 -12.19 -18.00
C GLU A 166 -7.03 -13.39 -18.85
N LYS A 167 -7.17 -13.30 -20.18
CA LYS A 167 -6.72 -14.36 -21.11
C LYS A 167 -5.22 -14.66 -20.99
N ASN A 168 -4.40 -13.64 -20.74
CA ASN A 168 -2.96 -13.79 -20.57
C ASN A 168 -2.64 -14.42 -19.21
N LEU A 169 -3.38 -14.05 -18.15
CA LEU A 169 -3.25 -14.69 -16.84
C LEU A 169 -3.52 -16.19 -16.89
N VAL A 170 -4.55 -16.62 -17.63
CA VAL A 170 -4.84 -18.04 -17.84
C VAL A 170 -3.71 -18.72 -18.62
N MET A 171 -3.16 -18.05 -19.63
CA MET A 171 -2.02 -18.59 -20.38
C MET A 171 -0.78 -18.74 -19.49
N TYR A 172 -0.42 -17.73 -18.70
CA TYR A 172 0.71 -17.79 -17.78
C TYR A 172 0.53 -18.87 -16.72
N MET A 173 -0.69 -18.97 -16.16
CA MET A 173 -1.04 -20.06 -15.24
C MET A 173 -0.77 -21.43 -15.88
N VAL A 174 -1.23 -21.64 -17.12
CA VAL A 174 -1.09 -22.91 -17.85
C VAL A 174 0.35 -23.22 -18.24
N ASN A 175 1.16 -22.20 -18.52
CA ASN A 175 2.57 -22.37 -18.86
C ASN A 175 3.41 -22.83 -17.66
N GLY A 176 3.02 -22.43 -16.44
CA GLY A 176 3.67 -22.86 -15.20
C GLY A 176 3.22 -24.22 -14.67
N PHE A 177 2.39 -24.97 -15.41
CA PHE A 177 2.02 -26.33 -15.01
C PHE A 177 3.19 -27.28 -15.25
N GLY A 178 3.59 -28.04 -14.23
CA GLY A 178 4.46 -29.20 -14.42
C GLY A 178 3.69 -30.41 -14.96
N ASP A 179 4.43 -31.44 -15.36
CA ASP A 179 3.95 -32.66 -16.02
C ASP A 179 2.71 -33.30 -15.36
N LYS A 180 2.61 -33.20 -14.02
CA LYS A 180 1.47 -33.71 -13.24
C LYS A 180 0.11 -33.11 -13.66
N PHE A 181 0.10 -31.93 -14.25
CA PHE A 181 -1.11 -31.20 -14.67
C PHE A 181 -1.28 -31.13 -16.20
N ASP A 182 -0.45 -31.84 -16.98
CA ASP A 182 -0.46 -31.79 -18.46
C ASP A 182 -1.82 -32.06 -19.08
N GLN A 183 -2.58 -33.00 -18.50
CA GLN A 183 -3.92 -33.34 -18.98
C GLN A 183 -4.84 -32.12 -18.90
N VAL A 184 -4.87 -31.44 -17.75
CA VAL A 184 -5.68 -30.23 -17.55
C VAL A 184 -5.14 -29.06 -18.38
N ALA A 185 -3.82 -28.95 -18.51
CA ALA A 185 -3.15 -27.98 -19.37
C ALA A 185 -3.68 -28.06 -20.81
N SER A 186 -3.74 -29.27 -21.36
CA SER A 186 -4.23 -29.52 -22.72
C SER A 186 -5.71 -29.17 -22.86
N ILE A 187 -6.55 -29.55 -21.88
CA ILE A 187 -7.99 -29.22 -21.89
C ILE A 187 -8.19 -27.71 -21.92
N ILE A 188 -7.49 -26.96 -21.06
CA ILE A 188 -7.60 -25.49 -20.99
C ILE A 188 -7.16 -24.84 -22.31
N ARG A 189 -6.06 -25.31 -22.93
CA ARG A 189 -5.53 -24.75 -24.18
C ARG A 189 -6.46 -24.93 -25.39
N HIS A 190 -7.23 -26.02 -25.43
CA HIS A 190 -8.10 -26.33 -26.57
C HIS A 190 -9.56 -25.90 -26.36
N GLN A 191 -9.90 -25.39 -25.18
CA GLN A 191 -11.26 -24.92 -24.88
C GLN A 191 -11.55 -23.59 -25.60
N ASN A 192 -12.71 -23.51 -26.25
CA ASN A 192 -13.19 -22.29 -26.91
C ASN A 192 -14.59 -21.90 -26.41
N PRO A 193 -14.78 -20.75 -25.74
CA PRO A 193 -13.74 -19.77 -25.38
C PRO A 193 -12.80 -20.27 -24.27
N ILE A 194 -11.61 -19.66 -24.17
CA ILE A 194 -10.65 -19.92 -23.08
C ILE A 194 -11.37 -19.70 -21.74
N PRO A 195 -11.22 -20.61 -20.75
CA PRO A 195 -11.88 -20.48 -19.46
C PRO A 195 -11.40 -19.24 -18.72
N LYS A 196 -12.27 -18.70 -17.86
CA LYS A 196 -11.89 -17.59 -16.96
C LYS A 196 -10.85 -18.04 -15.94
N PHE A 197 -10.11 -17.10 -15.37
CA PHE A 197 -9.02 -17.40 -14.42
C PHE A 197 -9.49 -18.22 -13.22
N LEU A 198 -10.67 -17.91 -12.70
CA LEU A 198 -11.29 -18.67 -11.61
C LEU A 198 -11.73 -20.08 -12.04
N GLN A 199 -12.19 -20.25 -13.27
CA GLN A 199 -12.61 -21.55 -13.80
C GLN A 199 -11.40 -22.46 -14.00
N ALA A 200 -10.29 -21.93 -14.53
CA ALA A 200 -9.02 -22.66 -14.67
C ALA A 200 -8.51 -23.16 -13.29
N ARG A 201 -8.60 -22.34 -12.24
CA ARG A 201 -8.30 -22.76 -10.86
C ARG A 201 -9.17 -23.94 -10.42
N SER A 202 -10.47 -23.90 -10.68
CA SER A 202 -11.38 -24.99 -10.30
C SER A 202 -11.04 -26.31 -11.01
N MET A 203 -10.63 -26.24 -12.28
CA MET A 203 -10.17 -27.42 -13.03
C MET A 203 -8.89 -28.01 -12.42
N LEU A 204 -7.93 -27.17 -12.04
CA LEU A 204 -6.71 -27.60 -11.36
C LEU A 204 -6.97 -28.25 -10.00
N LEU A 205 -7.90 -27.69 -9.22
CA LEU A 205 -8.21 -28.21 -7.88
C LEU A 205 -8.87 -29.60 -7.95
N LEU A 206 -9.70 -29.83 -8.96
CA LEU A 206 -10.28 -31.15 -9.24
C LEU A 206 -9.18 -32.17 -9.56
N GLU A 207 -8.19 -31.75 -10.34
CA GLU A 207 -7.08 -32.60 -10.74
C GLU A 207 -6.11 -32.87 -9.58
N GLU A 208 -5.81 -31.87 -8.75
CA GLU A 208 -5.04 -32.07 -7.52
C GLU A 208 -5.72 -33.11 -6.62
N THR A 209 -7.05 -33.04 -6.48
CA THR A 209 -7.83 -34.05 -5.73
C THR A 209 -7.73 -35.44 -6.38
N ARG A 210 -7.78 -35.54 -7.71
CA ARG A 210 -7.63 -36.79 -8.46
C ARG A 210 -6.25 -37.42 -8.23
N LEU A 211 -5.19 -36.61 -8.28
CA LEU A 211 -3.81 -37.04 -8.07
C LEU A 211 -3.57 -37.51 -6.63
N VAL A 212 -4.10 -36.80 -5.64
CA VAL A 212 -4.02 -37.21 -4.22
C VAL A 212 -4.71 -38.55 -3.99
N ARG A 213 -5.89 -38.76 -4.58
CA ARG A 213 -6.59 -40.06 -4.53
C ARG A 213 -5.75 -41.16 -5.18
N SER A 214 -5.22 -40.92 -6.38
CA SER A 214 -4.41 -41.92 -7.10
C SER A 214 -3.14 -42.33 -6.33
N ARG A 215 -2.47 -41.39 -5.65
CA ARG A 215 -1.32 -41.71 -4.78
C ARG A 215 -1.72 -42.58 -3.59
N SER A 216 -2.88 -42.32 -3.00
CA SER A 216 -3.42 -43.08 -1.87
C SER A 216 -3.75 -44.54 -2.24
N PHE A 217 -4.14 -44.81 -3.49
CA PHE A 217 -4.36 -46.18 -3.98
C PHE A 217 -3.06 -46.94 -4.25
N CYS A 218 -1.99 -46.29 -4.74
CA CYS A 218 -0.71 -46.96 -4.97
C CYS A 218 0.00 -47.40 -3.68
N CYS A 219 -0.12 -46.64 -2.58
CA CYS A 219 0.45 -47.05 -1.28
C CYS A 219 -0.33 -48.18 -0.60
N ASN A 220 -1.52 -48.52 -1.09
CA ASN A 220 -2.38 -49.59 -0.56
C ASN A 220 -2.44 -50.84 -1.46
N ALA A 221 -1.52 -50.99 -2.42
CA ALA A 221 -1.41 -52.23 -3.19
C ALA A 221 -1.04 -53.39 -2.24
N PRO A 222 -1.91 -54.41 -2.05
CA PRO A 222 -1.52 -55.59 -1.31
C PRO A 222 -0.36 -56.24 -2.06
N PHE A 223 0.75 -56.49 -1.36
CA PHE A 223 1.80 -57.36 -1.86
C PHE A 223 1.15 -58.72 -2.18
N LEU A 224 0.86 -58.96 -3.46
CA LEU A 224 0.54 -60.29 -3.96
C LEU A 224 1.84 -61.09 -3.88
N VAL A 225 2.04 -61.77 -2.75
CA VAL A 225 3.02 -62.84 -2.62
C VAL A 225 2.53 -63.96 -3.54
N ARG A 226 3.12 -64.03 -4.74
CA ARG A 226 3.17 -65.24 -5.54
C ARG A 226 4.25 -66.13 -4.96
N ILE A 227 3.87 -67.16 -4.20
CA ILE A 227 4.49 -68.50 -4.21
C ILE A 227 3.39 -69.51 -3.94
#